data_AF-A0A226M8F7-F1
#
_entry.id   AF-A0A226M8F7-F1
#
_cell.length_a   1.000
_cell.length_b   1.000
_cell.length_c   1.000
_cell.angle_alpha   90.00
_cell.angle_beta   90.00
_cell.angle_gamma   90.00
#
_symmetry.space_group_name_H-M   'P 1'
#
loop_
_entity.id
_entity.type
_entity.pdbx_description
1 polymer ?
#
loop_
_entity_poly.entity_id
_entity_poly.type
_entity_poly.pdbx_seq_one_letter_code
_entity_poly.pdbx_strand_id
1 'polypeptide(L)'
;MIQAELYARPDDTYLNIRLVALYRSSHRLRDAVLHCQEAEKKIPVESSLEWCSCVIKTYEEYLESVQDMESDETNWRTVKRDHLLAYSSFVKMTLASRDVRECREALE
;
A
#
# COMPACT_ATOMS: atom_id res chain seq x y z
N MET A 1 16.45 -3.84 -14.62
CA MET A 1 15.40 -3.72 -15.66
C MET A 1 14.17 -3.00 -15.12
N ILE A 2 13.50 -3.49 -14.06
CA ILE A 2 12.29 -2.85 -13.50
C ILE A 2 12.52 -1.40 -13.01
N GLN A 3 13.63 -1.13 -12.30
CA GLN A 3 13.92 0.23 -11.82
C GLN A 3 14.18 1.26 -12.94
N ALA A 4 14.75 0.83 -14.07
CA ALA A 4 15.00 1.71 -15.21
C ALA A 4 13.69 2.08 -15.93
N GLU A 5 12.77 1.12 -16.05
CA GLU A 5 11.44 1.34 -16.63
C GLU A 5 10.59 2.24 -15.73
N LEU A 6 10.67 2.04 -14.41
CA LEU A 6 9.96 2.84 -13.42
C LEU A 6 10.52 4.27 -13.30
N TYR A 7 11.80 4.47 -13.62
CA TYR A 7 12.36 5.82 -13.75
C TYR A 7 11.79 6.57 -14.97
N ALA A 8 11.54 5.84 -16.08
CA ALA A 8 10.93 6.43 -17.27
C ALA A 8 9.43 6.73 -17.09
N ARG A 9 8.73 5.97 -16.24
CA ARG A 9 7.29 6.11 -15.96
C ARG A 9 7.00 5.94 -14.47
N PRO A 10 7.30 6.96 -13.63
CA PRO A 10 7.18 6.84 -12.18
C PRO A 10 5.73 6.77 -11.69
N ASP A 11 4.79 7.21 -12.52
CA ASP A 11 3.34 7.24 -12.32
C ASP A 11 2.63 5.98 -12.83
N ASP A 12 3.36 5.01 -13.42
CA ASP A 12 2.79 3.74 -13.87
C ASP A 12 2.52 2.83 -12.68
N THR A 13 1.24 2.76 -12.30
CA THR A 13 0.76 1.96 -11.19
C THR A 13 1.11 0.47 -11.32
N TYR A 14 1.08 -0.09 -12.52
CA TYR A 14 1.38 -1.51 -12.74
C TYR A 14 2.87 -1.81 -12.50
N LEU A 15 3.76 -0.92 -12.94
CA LEU A 15 5.20 -1.06 -12.67
C LEU A 15 5.51 -0.92 -11.18
N ASN A 16 4.86 0.02 -10.48
CA ASN A 16 5.02 0.19 -9.03
C ASN A 16 4.55 -1.07 -8.28
N ILE A 17 3.38 -1.63 -8.60
CA ILE A 17 2.89 -2.89 -8.01
C ILE A 17 3.90 -4.02 -8.20
N ARG A 18 4.44 -4.18 -9.42
CA ARG A 18 5.43 -5.24 -9.71
C ARG A 18 6.72 -5.06 -8.92
N LEU A 19 7.18 -3.83 -8.71
CA LEU A 19 8.37 -3.56 -7.92
C LEU A 19 8.14 -3.86 -6.43
N VAL A 20 7.00 -3.47 -5.88
CA VAL A 20 6.60 -3.83 -4.51
C VAL A 20 6.55 -5.35 -4.33
N ALA A 21 5.93 -6.07 -5.25
CA ALA A 21 5.86 -7.53 -5.22
C ALA A 21 7.24 -8.19 -5.27
N LEU A 22 8.19 -7.61 -6.03
CA LEU A 22 9.57 -8.07 -6.05
C LEU A 22 10.27 -7.88 -4.69
N TYR A 23 10.09 -6.71 -4.05
CA TYR A 23 10.67 -6.48 -2.72
C TYR A 23 10.09 -7.43 -1.67
N ARG A 24 8.77 -7.66 -1.68
CA ARG A 24 8.10 -8.59 -0.76
C ARG A 24 8.56 -10.03 -0.94
N SER A 25 8.61 -10.52 -2.18
CA SER A 25 9.12 -11.88 -2.47
C SER A 25 10.61 -12.07 -2.14
N SER A 26 11.37 -10.99 -2.02
CA SER A 26 12.79 -11.00 -1.61
C SER A 26 12.98 -10.76 -0.10
N HIS A 27 11.92 -10.78 0.71
CA HIS A 27 11.93 -10.45 2.14
C HIS A 27 12.47 -9.06 2.48
N ARG A 28 12.46 -8.14 1.52
CA ARG A 28 12.92 -6.75 1.68
C ARG A 28 11.75 -5.83 2.03
N LEU A 29 11.06 -6.12 3.14
CA LEU A 29 9.81 -5.43 3.51
C LEU A 29 10.02 -3.93 3.74
N ARG A 30 11.14 -3.51 4.33
CA ARG A 30 11.46 -2.07 4.48
C ARG A 30 11.54 -1.33 3.16
N ASP A 31 12.17 -1.95 2.17
CA ASP A 31 12.30 -1.34 0.84
C ASP A 31 10.96 -1.27 0.13
N ALA A 32 10.10 -2.27 0.36
CA ALA A 32 8.72 -2.27 -0.12
C ALA A 32 7.92 -1.11 0.49
N VAL A 33 7.99 -0.94 1.81
CA VAL A 33 7.32 0.15 2.54
C VAL A 33 7.81 1.52 2.07
N LEU A 34 9.14 1.71 2.02
CA LEU A 34 9.72 2.97 1.59
C LEU A 34 9.31 3.31 0.14
N HIS A 35 9.26 2.30 -0.72
CA HIS A 35 8.82 2.50 -2.09
C HIS A 35 7.34 2.89 -2.17
N CYS A 36 6.45 2.28 -1.39
CA CYS A 36 5.04 2.70 -1.30
C CYS A 36 4.93 4.17 -0.89
N GLN A 37 5.60 4.58 0.19
CA GLN A 37 5.57 5.96 0.70
C GLN A 37 6.09 6.98 -0.31
N GLU A 38 7.15 6.65 -1.06
CA GLU A 38 7.66 7.54 -2.12
C GLU A 38 6.77 7.56 -3.37
N ALA A 39 6.19 6.42 -3.75
CA ALA A 39 5.25 6.31 -4.86
C ALA A 39 3.97 7.11 -4.57
N GLU A 40 3.48 7.08 -3.33
CA GLU A 40 2.28 7.82 -2.90
C GLU A 40 2.37 9.34 -3.10
N LYS A 41 3.59 9.91 -3.08
CA LYS A 41 3.81 11.35 -3.37
C LYS A 41 3.49 11.71 -4.83
N LYS A 42 3.46 10.72 -5.72
CA LYS A 42 3.24 10.89 -7.16
C LYS A 42 1.91 10.28 -7.61
N ILE A 43 1.58 9.12 -7.06
CA ILE A 43 0.39 8.34 -7.36
C ILE A 43 -0.43 8.21 -6.07
N PRO A 44 -1.56 8.91 -5.93
CA PRO A 44 -2.44 8.73 -4.78
C PRO A 44 -2.80 7.25 -4.60
N VAL A 45 -2.92 6.80 -3.34
CA VAL A 45 -3.39 5.44 -3.01
C VAL A 45 -4.73 5.13 -3.69
N GLU A 46 -5.57 6.15 -3.85
CA GLU A 46 -6.90 6.07 -4.48
C GLU A 46 -6.88 5.98 -6.02
N SER A 47 -5.70 5.87 -6.63
CA SER A 47 -5.55 5.77 -8.10
C SER A 47 -6.14 4.48 -8.69
N SER A 48 -6.13 3.38 -7.94
CA SER A 48 -6.74 2.10 -8.33
C SER A 48 -6.91 1.18 -7.11
N LEU A 49 -7.88 0.26 -7.17
CA LEU A 49 -8.09 -0.73 -6.10
C LEU A 49 -6.91 -1.70 -6.00
N GLU A 50 -6.29 -2.04 -7.12
CA GLU A 50 -5.12 -2.92 -7.19
C GLU A 50 -3.91 -2.30 -6.50
N TRP A 51 -3.65 -1.01 -6.72
CA TRP A 51 -2.59 -0.28 -6.02
C TRP A 51 -2.86 -0.19 -4.53
N CYS A 52 -4.07 0.22 -4.17
CA CYS A 52 -4.49 0.35 -2.79
C CYS A 52 -4.36 -0.98 -2.04
N SER A 53 -4.81 -2.09 -2.62
CA SER A 53 -4.65 -3.43 -2.06
C SER A 53 -3.18 -3.84 -1.94
N CYS A 54 -2.34 -3.50 -2.93
CA CYS A 54 -0.91 -3.77 -2.89
C CYS A 54 -0.22 -3.05 -1.72
N VAL A 55 -0.51 -1.76 -1.54
CA VAL A 55 0.02 -0.93 -0.46
C VAL A 55 -0.42 -1.47 0.91
N ILE A 56 -1.72 -1.76 1.08
CA ILE A 56 -2.28 -2.31 2.33
C ILE A 56 -1.57 -3.60 2.72
N LYS A 57 -1.50 -4.58 1.81
CA LYS A 57 -0.83 -5.88 2.07
C LYS A 57 0.64 -5.71 2.42
N THR A 58 1.31 -4.72 1.83
CA THR A 58 2.73 -4.45 2.11
C THR A 58 2.91 -3.92 3.53
N TYR A 59 2.04 -3.00 3.96
CA TYR A 59 2.09 -2.46 5.32
C TYR A 59 1.67 -3.52 6.35
N GLU A 60 0.66 -4.35 6.08
CA GLU A 60 0.26 -5.47 6.95
C GLU A 60 1.43 -6.41 7.21
N GLU A 61 2.05 -6.95 6.16
CA GLU A 61 3.20 -7.86 6.29
C GLU A 61 4.38 -7.22 7.02
N TYR A 62 4.65 -5.93 6.79
CA TYR A 62 5.68 -5.21 7.53
C TYR A 62 5.35 -5.12 9.02
N LEU A 63 4.13 -4.70 9.36
CA LEU A 63 3.71 -4.51 10.76
C LEU A 63 3.71 -5.83 11.53
N GLU A 64 3.30 -6.93 10.90
CA GLU A 64 3.40 -8.29 11.45
C GLU A 64 4.86 -8.69 11.68
N SER A 65 5.77 -8.34 10.76
CA SER A 65 7.20 -8.70 10.88
C SER A 65 7.96 -7.95 11.97
N VAL A 66 7.49 -6.76 12.38
CA VAL A 66 8.21 -5.90 13.35
C VAL A 66 7.54 -5.82 14.72
N GLN A 67 6.44 -6.56 14.96
CA GLN A 67 5.62 -6.45 16.16
C GLN A 67 6.39 -6.66 17.48
N ASP A 68 7.51 -7.37 17.45
CA ASP A 68 8.35 -7.68 18.62
C ASP A 68 9.70 -6.92 18.64
N MET A 69 9.93 -5.98 17.71
CA MET A 69 11.21 -5.28 17.57
C MET A 69 11.17 -3.83 18.09
N GLU A 70 11.67 -3.63 19.30
CA GLU A 70 11.73 -2.31 19.99
C GLU A 70 12.51 -1.24 19.19
N SER A 71 13.47 -1.67 18.36
CA SER A 71 14.29 -0.79 17.51
C SER A 71 13.52 -0.09 16.39
N ASP A 72 12.29 -0.53 16.08
CA ASP A 72 11.49 -0.01 14.96
C ASP A 72 10.27 0.80 15.36
N GLU A 73 10.09 1.11 16.63
CA GLU A 73 8.89 1.79 17.16
C GLU A 73 8.46 3.02 16.34
N THR A 74 9.39 3.89 15.95
CA THR A 74 9.08 5.10 15.16
C THR A 74 8.60 4.75 13.74
N ASN A 75 9.25 3.80 13.07
CA ASN A 75 8.85 3.33 11.75
C ASN A 75 7.52 2.58 11.83
N TRP A 76 7.33 1.73 12.84
CA TRP A 76 6.08 1.01 13.07
C TRP A 76 4.89 1.97 13.24
N ARG A 77 5.01 3.01 14.06
CA ARG A 77 3.92 4.01 14.23
C ARG A 77 3.58 4.72 12.94
N THR A 78 4.60 5.10 12.17
CA THR A 78 4.43 5.78 10.88
C THR A 78 3.72 4.88 9.89
N VAL A 79 4.21 3.65 9.71
CA VAL A 79 3.61 2.66 8.80
C VAL A 79 2.21 2.26 9.24
N LYS A 80 1.94 2.14 10.55
CA LYS A 80 0.61 1.85 11.07
C LYS A 80 -0.39 2.95 10.74
N ARG A 81 0.01 4.22 10.86
CA ARG A 81 -0.82 5.35 10.44
C ARG A 81 -1.09 5.29 8.94
N ASP A 82 -0.06 5.09 8.14
CA ASP A 82 -0.18 5.06 6.68
C ASP A 82 -1.06 3.88 6.21
N HIS A 83 -0.96 2.72 6.89
CA HIS A 83 -1.85 1.58 6.70
C HIS A 83 -3.32 1.91 6.96
N LEU A 84 -3.64 2.58 8.07
CA LEU A 84 -5.01 2.99 8.37
C LEU A 84 -5.57 3.98 7.33
N LEU A 85 -4.73 4.89 6.83
CA LEU A 85 -5.12 5.81 5.77
C LEU A 85 -5.40 5.06 4.45
N ALA A 86 -4.51 4.16 4.05
CA ALA A 86 -4.69 3.35 2.86
C ALA A 86 -5.96 2.48 2.95
N TYR A 87 -6.22 1.87 4.11
CA TYR A 87 -7.43 1.08 4.35
C TYR A 87 -8.70 1.95 4.29
N SER A 88 -8.67 3.16 4.84
CA SER A 88 -9.78 4.11 4.71
C SER A 88 -10.08 4.45 3.25
N SER A 89 -9.04 4.73 2.46
CA SER A 89 -9.15 4.96 1.02
C SER A 89 -9.73 3.75 0.30
N PHE A 90 -9.27 2.53 0.61
CA PHE A 90 -9.81 1.29 0.04
C PHE A 90 -11.30 1.13 0.30
N VAL A 91 -11.74 1.31 1.56
CA VAL A 91 -13.14 1.21 1.94
C VAL A 91 -13.97 2.26 1.20
N LYS A 92 -13.51 3.52 1.15
CA LYS A 92 -14.19 4.59 0.40
C LYS A 92 -14.35 4.25 -1.08
N MET A 93 -13.28 3.79 -1.74
CA MET A 93 -13.34 3.40 -3.15
C MET A 93 -14.27 2.22 -3.39
N THR A 94 -14.19 1.20 -2.53
CA THR A 94 -15.04 0.01 -2.62
C THR A 94 -16.51 0.38 -2.47
N LEU A 95 -16.86 1.21 -1.50
CA LEU A 95 -18.23 1.68 -1.29
C LEU A 95 -18.69 2.61 -2.43
N ALA A 96 -17.83 3.51 -2.93
CA ALA A 96 -18.18 4.39 -4.04
C ALA A 96 -18.48 3.63 -5.35
N SER A 97 -17.88 2.44 -5.52
CA SER A 97 -18.12 1.58 -6.68
C SER A 97 -19.39 0.71 -6.58
N ARG A 98 -20.05 0.67 -5.41
CA ARG A 98 -21.19 -0.21 -5.12
C ARG A 98 -22.52 0.55 -5.09
N ASP A 99 -23.62 -0.17 -5.33
CA ASP A 99 -24.96 0.40 -5.17
C ASP A 99 -25.20 0.80 -3.70
N VAL A 100 -25.97 1.86 -3.46
CA VAL A 100 -26.22 2.40 -2.12
C VAL A 100 -26.79 1.34 -1.16
N ARG A 101 -27.53 0.35 -1.66
CA ARG A 101 -28.06 -0.76 -0.85
C ARG A 101 -26.96 -1.74 -0.43
N GLU A 102 -26.08 -2.12 -1.35
CA GLU A 102 -24.93 -3.00 -1.06
C GLU A 102 -23.94 -2.35 -0.09
N CYS A 103 -23.82 -1.02 -0.13
CA CYS A 103 -23.01 -0.26 0.82
C CYS A 103 -23.57 -0.29 2.25
N ARG A 104 -24.91 -0.25 2.40
CA ARG A 104 -25.57 -0.36 3.70
C ARG A 104 -25.32 -1.74 4.33
N GLU A 105 -25.53 -2.80 3.56
CA GLU A 105 -25.35 -4.18 4.03
C GLU A 105 -23.90 -4.49 4.43
N ALA A 106 -22.90 -3.86 3.76
CA ALA A 106 -21.50 -4.05 4.11
C ALA A 106 -21.06 -3.33 5.40
N LEU A 107 -21.88 -2.42 5.94
CA LEU A 107 -21.60 -1.62 7.14
C LEU A 107 -22.42 -2.06 8.37
N GLU A 108 -23.34 -3.02 8.22
CA GLU A 108 -24.14 -3.64 9.29
C GLU A 108 -23.49 -4.92 9.81
#